data_AF-A0A2U2NCG1-F1
#
_entry.id   AF-A0A2U2NCG1-F1
#
_cell.length_a   1.000
_cell.length_b   1.000
_cell.length_c   1.000
_cell.angle_alpha   90.00
_cell.angle_beta   90.00
_cell.angle_gamma   90.00
#
_symmetry.space_group_name_H-M   'P 1'
#
loop_
_entity.id
_entity.type
_entity.pdbx_description
1 polymer ?
#
loop_
_entity_poly.entity_id
_entity_poly.type
_entity_poly.pdbx_seq_one_letter_code
_entity_poly.pdbx_strand_id
1 'polypeptide(L)'
;MTNYQNAPAVELKKKPRHIDPVKEMNDKSRKAIEVLRTPQVTEWAKDNTLPSILEAIRPIIRTEAQELKAALKRNYNVEMPEPLAELWIADQLRKGVRDETDRMAVSAMSKDCYRINVCRTVGVRQQNGNGRFPNLPKARMQEKD
;
A
#
# COMPACT_ATOMS: atom_id res chain seq x y z
N MET A 1 -32.27 1.72 -67.37
CA MET A 1 -31.07 2.08 -66.58
C MET A 1 -31.49 3.24 -65.69
N THR A 2 -31.75 2.99 -64.41
CA THR A 2 -32.30 4.00 -63.49
C THR A 2 -31.31 4.18 -62.34
N ASN A 3 -30.85 5.42 -62.17
CA ASN A 3 -29.79 5.84 -61.27
C ASN A 3 -30.10 5.51 -59.80
N TYR A 4 -29.22 4.72 -59.17
CA TYR A 4 -29.08 4.64 -57.72
C TYR A 4 -28.11 5.74 -57.26
N GLN A 5 -28.60 6.92 -56.90
CA GLN A 5 -27.78 7.86 -56.12
C GLN A 5 -28.60 8.56 -55.04
N ASN A 6 -27.99 8.56 -53.85
CA ASN A 6 -28.30 9.33 -52.64
C ASN A 6 -29.33 8.72 -51.67
N ALA A 7 -28.94 7.61 -51.05
CA ALA A 7 -29.39 7.32 -49.69
C ALA A 7 -28.67 8.28 -48.72
N PRO A 8 -29.36 8.93 -47.76
CA PRO A 8 -28.71 9.79 -46.78
C PRO A 8 -27.77 8.95 -45.90
N ALA A 9 -26.57 9.48 -45.66
CA ALA A 9 -25.60 8.88 -44.76
C ALA A 9 -26.23 8.71 -43.37
N VAL A 10 -26.35 7.46 -42.91
CA VAL A 10 -26.77 7.17 -41.54
C VAL A 10 -25.68 7.69 -40.61
N GLU A 11 -25.91 8.86 -40.00
CA GLU A 11 -25.10 9.32 -38.88
C GLU A 11 -25.22 8.30 -37.74
N LEU A 12 -24.25 7.40 -37.66
CA LEU A 12 -24.03 6.56 -36.49
C LEU A 12 -23.71 7.48 -35.32
N LYS A 13 -24.74 7.87 -34.56
CA LYS A 13 -24.57 8.50 -33.24
C LYS A 13 -23.64 7.60 -32.44
N LYS A 14 -22.39 8.04 -32.24
CA LYS A 14 -21.41 7.35 -31.38
C LYS A 14 -22.08 7.16 -30.03
N LYS A 15 -22.41 5.91 -29.66
CA LYS A 15 -22.90 5.60 -28.31
C LYS A 15 -21.91 6.21 -27.31
N PRO A 16 -22.37 6.81 -26.20
CA PRO A 16 -21.49 7.27 -25.15
C PRO A 16 -20.57 6.11 -24.78
N ARG A 17 -19.25 6.32 -24.78
CA ARG A 17 -18.31 5.31 -24.27
C ARG A 17 -18.70 5.09 -22.81
N HIS A 18 -19.28 3.93 -22.51
CA HIS A 18 -19.46 3.51 -21.13
C HIS A 18 -18.05 3.28 -20.59
N ILE A 19 -17.57 4.23 -19.79
CA ILE A 19 -16.30 4.11 -19.09
C ILE A 19 -16.61 3.26 -17.87
N ASP A 20 -16.01 2.08 -17.81
CA ASP A 20 -16.03 1.27 -16.60
C ASP A 20 -15.26 2.02 -15.50
N PRO A 21 -15.94 2.48 -14.42
CA PRO A 21 -15.31 3.28 -13.36
C PRO A 21 -14.14 2.55 -12.70
N VAL A 22 -14.20 1.22 -12.66
CA VAL A 22 -13.15 0.37 -12.08
C VAL A 22 -11.89 0.40 -12.96
N LYS A 23 -12.07 0.35 -14.29
CA LYS A 23 -10.97 0.47 -15.25
C LYS A 23 -10.29 1.84 -15.16
N GLU A 24 -11.07 2.92 -15.06
CA GLU A 24 -10.52 4.27 -14.93
C GLU A 24 -9.71 4.43 -13.63
N MET A 25 -10.19 3.86 -12.52
CA MET A 25 -9.47 3.86 -11.25
C MET A 25 -8.16 3.07 -11.33
N ASN A 26 -8.16 1.92 -12.03
CA ASN A 26 -6.96 1.11 -12.26
C ASN A 26 -5.90 1.89 -13.04
N ASP A 27 -6.29 2.58 -14.12
CA ASP A 27 -5.38 3.38 -14.94
C ASP A 27 -4.79 4.57 -14.14
N LYS A 28 -5.61 5.24 -13.34
CA LYS A 28 -5.15 6.30 -12.42
C LYS A 28 -4.15 5.77 -11.39
N SER A 29 -4.48 4.64 -10.77
CA SER A 29 -3.62 3.98 -9.78
C SER A 29 -2.27 3.58 -10.37
N ARG A 30 -2.25 3.03 -11.58
CA ARG A 30 -1.02 2.63 -12.26
C ARG A 30 -0.09 3.82 -12.49
N LYS A 31 -0.64 4.91 -13.05
CA LYS A 31 0.12 6.15 -13.29
C LYS A 31 0.66 6.75 -11.99
N ALA A 32 -0.14 6.77 -10.93
CA ALA A 32 0.30 7.26 -9.63
C ALA A 32 1.46 6.42 -9.07
N ILE A 33 1.38 5.09 -9.16
CA ILE A 33 2.43 4.19 -8.68
C ILE A 33 3.72 4.33 -9.49
N GLU A 34 3.64 4.58 -10.79
CA GLU A 34 4.80 4.89 -11.63
C GLU A 34 5.51 6.16 -11.11
N VAL A 35 4.75 7.19 -10.73
CA VAL A 35 5.29 8.43 -10.14
C VAL A 35 5.89 8.19 -8.74
N LEU A 36 5.26 7.37 -7.89
CA LEU A 36 5.78 7.03 -6.56
C LEU A 36 7.18 6.41 -6.59
N ARG A 37 7.57 5.81 -7.73
CA ARG A 37 8.85 5.13 -7.92
C ARG A 37 9.95 6.03 -8.45
N THR A 38 9.66 7.30 -8.72
CA THR A 38 10.69 8.23 -9.17
C THR A 38 11.60 8.61 -8.01
N PRO A 39 12.89 8.90 -8.29
CA PRO A 39 13.83 9.37 -7.26
C PRO A 39 13.31 10.59 -6.52
N GLN A 40 12.69 11.54 -7.24
CA GLN A 40 12.19 12.80 -6.66
C GLN A 40 11.14 12.57 -5.58
N VAL A 41 10.20 11.63 -5.79
CA VAL A 41 9.16 11.32 -4.79
C VAL A 41 9.74 10.51 -3.62
N THR A 42 10.70 9.64 -3.90
CA THR A 42 11.40 8.85 -2.87
C THR A 42 12.24 9.75 -1.95
N GLU A 43 12.95 10.72 -2.53
CA GLU A 43 13.72 11.74 -1.79
C GLU A 43 12.78 12.67 -1.03
N TRP A 44 11.71 13.15 -1.66
CA TRP A 44 10.68 13.93 -0.97
C TRP A 44 10.14 13.20 0.27
N ALA A 45 9.85 11.91 0.17
CA ALA A 45 9.37 11.12 1.31
C ALA A 45 10.40 11.02 2.45
N LYS A 46 11.69 10.93 2.09
CA LYS A 46 12.82 10.92 3.04
C LYS A 46 13.06 12.27 3.70
N ASP A 47 12.68 13.38 3.10
CA ASP A 47 12.98 14.72 3.63
C ASP A 47 11.82 15.36 4.39
N ASN A 48 10.60 14.82 4.27
CA ASN A 48 9.40 15.47 4.82
C ASN A 48 8.78 14.66 5.96
N THR A 49 8.12 13.56 5.63
CA THR A 49 7.22 12.89 6.60
C THR A 49 7.93 11.81 7.40
N LEU A 50 8.83 11.05 6.76
CA LEU A 50 9.46 9.89 7.41
C LEU A 50 10.43 10.27 8.54
N PRO A 51 11.31 11.28 8.42
CA PRO A 51 12.19 11.68 9.51
C PRO A 51 11.43 12.19 10.72
N SER A 52 10.41 13.02 10.50
CA SER A 52 9.59 13.58 11.57
C SER A 52 8.89 12.48 12.38
N ILE A 53 8.40 11.43 11.72
CA ILE A 53 7.84 10.25 12.38
C ILE A 53 8.92 9.48 13.15
N LEU A 54 10.09 9.28 12.56
CA LEU A 54 11.19 8.57 13.22
C LEU A 54 11.68 9.31 14.48
N GLU A 55 11.82 10.63 14.42
CA GLU A 55 12.18 11.44 15.57
C GLU A 55 11.11 11.42 16.65
N ALA A 56 9.82 11.39 16.29
CA ALA A 56 8.72 11.25 17.25
C ALA A 56 8.68 9.86 17.92
N ILE A 57 9.08 8.79 17.21
CA ILE A 57 9.04 7.42 17.74
C ILE A 57 10.20 7.13 18.71
N ARG A 58 11.38 7.70 18.51
CA ARG A 58 12.55 7.48 19.38
C ARG A 58 12.29 7.70 20.89
N PRO A 59 11.70 8.81 21.34
CA PRO A 59 11.42 8.99 22.76
C PRO A 59 10.40 7.98 23.28
N ILE A 60 9.43 7.57 22.45
CA ILE A 60 8.45 6.53 22.80
C ILE A 60 9.18 5.20 23.06
N ILE A 61 10.09 4.79 22.17
CA ILE A 61 10.89 3.56 22.36
C ILE A 61 11.63 3.58 23.70
N ARG A 62 12.24 4.71 24.05
CA ARG A 62 12.99 4.84 25.32
C ARG A 62 12.08 4.70 26.53
N THR A 63 10.94 5.37 26.52
CA THR A 63 9.96 5.29 27.61
C THR A 63 9.46 3.86 27.79
N GLU A 64 8.99 3.24 26.71
CA GLU A 64 8.50 1.85 26.72
C GLU A 64 9.59 0.85 27.13
N ALA A 65 10.85 1.09 26.76
CA ALA A 65 11.97 0.24 27.18
C ALA A 65 12.22 0.32 28.70
N GLN A 66 12.08 1.49 29.32
CA GLN A 66 12.18 1.61 30.78
C GLN A 66 11.01 0.93 31.49
N GLU A 67 9.80 1.05 30.94
CA GLU A 67 8.63 0.35 31.46
C GLU A 67 8.78 -1.16 31.36
N LEU A 68 9.27 -1.67 30.22
CA LEU A 68 9.59 -3.08 30.03
C LEU A 68 10.61 -3.57 31.07
N LYS A 69 11.71 -2.83 31.26
CA LYS A 69 12.74 -3.18 32.26
C LYS A 69 12.14 -3.23 33.66
N ALA A 70 11.34 -2.24 34.04
CA ALA A 70 10.67 -2.19 35.34
C ALA A 70 9.70 -3.36 35.52
N ALA A 71 8.93 -3.70 34.47
CA ALA A 71 8.01 -4.83 34.48
C ALA A 71 8.75 -6.17 34.60
N LEU A 72 9.87 -6.36 33.90
CA LEU A 72 10.70 -7.56 33.98
C LEU A 72 11.28 -7.75 35.39
N LYS A 73 11.79 -6.67 36.00
CA LYS A 73 12.31 -6.72 37.36
C LYS A 73 11.20 -7.03 38.37
N ARG A 74 10.05 -6.34 38.27
CA ARG A 74 8.94 -6.49 39.22
C ARG A 74 8.27 -7.86 39.14
N ASN A 75 8.01 -8.35 37.93
CA ASN A 75 7.17 -9.54 37.73
C ASN A 75 7.99 -10.83 37.63
N TYR A 76 9.25 -10.74 37.23
CA TYR A 76 10.10 -11.92 36.95
C TYR A 76 11.47 -11.86 37.62
N ASN A 77 11.80 -10.78 38.35
CA ASN A 77 13.13 -10.55 38.95
C ASN A 77 14.29 -10.65 37.95
N VAL A 78 14.04 -10.30 36.68
CA VAL A 78 15.04 -10.30 35.61
C VAL A 78 15.45 -8.86 35.29
N GLU A 79 16.74 -8.64 35.12
CA GLU A 79 17.28 -7.36 34.66
C GLU A 79 17.66 -7.45 33.18
N MET A 80 17.28 -6.43 32.41
CA MET A 80 17.55 -6.34 30.98
C MET A 80 18.39 -5.09 30.69
N PRO A 81 19.51 -5.19 29.97
CA PRO A 81 20.26 -4.04 29.50
C PRO A 81 19.40 -3.12 28.62
N GLU A 82 19.52 -1.81 28.82
CA GLU A 82 18.71 -0.81 28.13
C GLU A 82 18.78 -0.86 26.60
N PRO A 83 19.96 -1.00 25.97
CA PRO A 83 20.02 -1.12 24.51
C PRO A 83 19.26 -2.31 23.94
N LEU A 84 19.19 -3.42 24.70
CA LEU A 84 18.44 -4.61 24.28
C LEU A 84 16.93 -4.41 24.45
N ALA A 85 16.50 -3.69 25.50
CA ALA A 85 15.09 -3.35 25.70
C ALA A 85 14.60 -2.41 24.59
N GLU A 86 15.37 -1.36 24.26
CA GLU A 86 15.07 -0.46 23.14
C GLU A 86 14.98 -1.22 21.81
N LEU A 87 15.94 -2.11 21.53
CA LEU A 87 15.93 -2.93 20.32
C LEU A 87 14.69 -3.83 20.25
N TRP A 88 14.31 -4.45 21.36
CA TRP A 88 13.14 -5.32 21.41
C TRP A 88 11.85 -4.54 21.14
N ILE A 89 11.68 -3.36 21.76
CA ILE A 89 10.53 -2.48 21.52
C ILE A 89 10.49 -2.04 20.05
N ALA A 90 11.63 -1.64 19.48
CA ALA A 90 11.71 -1.26 18.08
C ALA A 90 11.29 -2.40 17.13
N ASP A 91 11.66 -3.65 17.44
CA ASP A 91 11.23 -4.82 16.66
C ASP A 91 9.72 -5.10 16.81
N GLN A 92 9.14 -4.93 17.99
CA GLN A 92 7.68 -5.05 18.16
C GLN A 92 6.93 -3.97 17.37
N LEU A 93 7.41 -2.73 17.39
CA LEU A 93 6.84 -1.65 16.57
C LEU A 93 6.93 -1.97 15.09
N ARG A 94 8.08 -2.48 14.62
CA ARG A 94 8.25 -2.92 13.23
C ARG A 94 7.22 -4.00 12.84
N LYS A 95 6.94 -4.96 13.72
CA LYS A 95 5.91 -5.98 13.51
C LYS A 95 4.51 -5.37 13.47
N GLY A 96 4.18 -4.49 14.40
CA GLY A 96 2.88 -3.80 14.43
C GLY A 96 2.63 -2.94 13.17
N VAL A 97 3.64 -2.21 12.70
CA VAL A 97 3.55 -1.43 11.44
C VAL A 97 3.39 -2.36 10.24
N ARG A 98 4.03 -3.53 10.23
CA ARG A 98 3.82 -4.54 9.19
C ARG A 98 2.38 -5.02 9.17
N ASP A 99 1.82 -5.38 10.32
CA ASP A 99 0.43 -5.84 10.43
C ASP A 99 -0.56 -4.75 9.99
N GLU A 100 -0.29 -3.50 10.34
CA GLU A 100 -1.10 -2.36 9.89
C GLU A 100 -0.99 -2.14 8.38
N THR A 101 0.21 -2.30 7.81
CA THR A 101 0.40 -2.25 6.34
C THR A 101 -0.43 -3.34 5.65
N ASP A 102 -0.51 -4.55 6.23
CA ASP A 102 -1.33 -5.64 5.70
C ASP A 102 -2.83 -5.30 5.77
N ARG A 103 -3.31 -4.69 6.86
CA ARG A 103 -4.71 -4.21 6.97
C ARG A 103 -5.02 -3.12 5.96
N MET A 104 -4.12 -2.15 5.77
CA MET A 104 -4.26 -1.11 4.75
C MET A 104 -4.33 -1.71 3.34
N ALA A 105 -3.54 -2.75 3.07
CA ALA A 105 -3.57 -3.46 1.79
C ALA A 105 -4.92 -4.17 1.54
N VAL A 106 -5.48 -4.83 2.57
CA VAL A 106 -6.83 -5.42 2.50
C VAL A 106 -7.90 -4.33 2.29
N SER A 107 -7.81 -3.21 3.01
CA SER A 107 -8.74 -2.09 2.85
C SER A 107 -8.64 -1.43 1.47
N ALA A 108 -7.47 -1.41 0.84
CA ALA A 108 -7.34 -0.89 -0.52
C ALA A 108 -8.11 -1.77 -1.52
N MET A 109 -8.04 -3.10 -1.37
CA MET A 109 -8.79 -4.04 -2.21
C MET A 109 -10.31 -3.98 -2.00
N SER A 110 -10.78 -3.66 -0.80
CA SER A 110 -12.22 -3.46 -0.57
C SER A 110 -12.75 -2.17 -1.22
N LYS A 111 -11.85 -1.23 -1.56
CA LYS A 111 -12.13 0.01 -2.30
C LYS A 111 -11.77 -0.11 -3.78
N ASP A 112 -11.86 -1.31 -4.32
CA ASP A 112 -11.66 -1.65 -5.74
C ASP A 112 -10.24 -1.38 -6.31
N CYS A 113 -9.21 -1.23 -5.46
CA CYS A 113 -7.84 -1.28 -5.93
C CYS A 113 -7.44 -2.71 -6.34
N TYR A 114 -6.85 -2.85 -7.52
CA TYR A 114 -6.41 -4.15 -8.02
C TYR A 114 -5.22 -4.67 -7.22
N ARG A 115 -5.17 -6.00 -7.04
CA ARG A 115 -4.09 -6.66 -6.29
C ARG A 115 -2.70 -6.30 -6.84
N ILE A 116 -2.57 -6.22 -8.16
CA ILE A 116 -1.33 -5.84 -8.82
C ILE A 116 -0.86 -4.44 -8.41
N ASN A 117 -1.78 -3.49 -8.27
CA ASN A 117 -1.46 -2.13 -7.84
C ASN A 117 -1.08 -2.08 -6.37
N VAL A 118 -1.83 -2.78 -5.51
CA VAL A 118 -1.50 -2.90 -4.08
C VAL A 118 -0.08 -3.47 -3.88
N CYS A 119 0.26 -4.54 -4.60
CA CYS A 119 1.61 -5.11 -4.55
C CYS A 119 2.67 -4.12 -5.07
N ARG A 120 2.39 -3.44 -6.19
CA ARG A 120 3.31 -2.50 -6.82
C ARG A 120 3.57 -1.26 -5.95
N THR A 121 2.60 -0.77 -5.19
CA THR A 121 2.75 0.36 -4.28
C THR A 121 3.85 0.12 -3.24
N VAL A 122 3.99 -1.11 -2.75
CA VAL A 122 5.02 -1.48 -1.77
C VAL A 122 6.27 -2.11 -2.41
N GLY A 123 6.45 -1.97 -3.72
CA GLY A 123 7.62 -2.48 -4.44
C GLY A 123 7.67 -4.00 -4.63
N VAL A 124 6.54 -4.70 -4.44
CA VAL A 124 6.47 -6.16 -4.55
C VAL A 124 5.87 -6.57 -5.90
N ARG A 125 6.42 -7.60 -6.53
CA ARG A 125 5.79 -8.23 -7.71
C ARG A 125 4.54 -8.99 -7.27
N GLN A 126 3.46 -8.93 -8.04
CA GLN A 126 2.19 -9.60 -7.70
C GLN A 126 2.34 -11.08 -7.36
N GLN A 127 3.22 -11.79 -8.07
CA GLN A 127 3.58 -13.20 -7.85
C GLN A 127 4.06 -13.46 -6.41
N ASN A 128 4.75 -12.49 -5.83
CA ASN A 128 5.29 -12.53 -4.47
C ASN A 128 4.33 -11.89 -3.45
N GLY A 129 3.16 -11.43 -3.90
CA GLY A 129 2.19 -10.72 -3.06
C GLY A 129 1.71 -11.54 -1.87
N ASN A 130 1.60 -12.87 -2.00
CA ASN A 130 1.21 -13.75 -0.89
C ASN A 130 2.28 -13.81 0.22
N GLY A 131 3.56 -13.71 -0.13
CA GLY A 131 4.63 -13.69 0.87
C GLY A 131 4.70 -12.36 1.62
N ARG A 132 4.39 -11.25 0.94
CA ARG A 132 4.32 -9.93 1.56
C ARG A 132 3.04 -9.75 2.38
N PHE A 133 1.92 -10.19 1.84
CA PHE A 133 0.58 -9.99 2.36
C PHE A 133 -0.19 -11.32 2.39
N PRO A 134 -0.08 -12.10 3.47
CA PRO A 134 -0.65 -13.45 3.53
C PRO A 134 -2.18 -13.45 3.53
N ASN A 135 -2.81 -12.39 4.04
CA ASN A 135 -4.28 -12.29 4.18
C ASN A 135 -4.96 -11.59 3.00
N LEU A 136 -4.20 -11.28 1.95
CA LEU A 136 -4.67 -10.46 0.84
C LEU A 136 -5.55 -11.33 -0.09
N PRO A 137 -6.81 -10.94 -0.36
CA PRO A 137 -7.73 -11.75 -1.16
C PRO A 137 -7.11 -12.22 -2.49
N LYS A 138 -7.48 -13.42 -2.94
CA LYS A 138 -7.11 -13.89 -4.27
C LYS A 138 -7.62 -12.88 -5.31
N ALA A 139 -6.84 -12.73 -6.38
CA ALA A 139 -7.17 -11.88 -7.53
C ALA A 139 -8.65 -12.01 -7.91
N ARG A 140 -9.37 -10.88 -8.06
CA ARG A 140 -10.72 -10.93 -8.64
C ARG A 140 -10.57 -11.43 -10.09
N MET A 141 -11.51 -12.23 -10.57
CA MET A 141 -11.50 -12.84 -11.93
C MET A 141 -11.39 -11.83 -13.11
N GLN A 142 -11.36 -10.52 -12.84
CA GLN A 142 -11.18 -9.45 -13.82
C GLN A 142 -9.73 -8.96 -13.97
N GLU A 143 -8.75 -9.59 -13.30
CA GLU A 143 -7.32 -9.35 -13.55
C GLU A 143 -6.88 -10.04 -14.85
N LYS A 144 -7.35 -9.55 -16.00
CA LYS A 144 -6.75 -9.83 -17.31
C LYS A 144 -6.25 -8.52 -17.90
N ASP A 145 -4.95 -8.30 -17.78
CA ASP A 145 -4.16 -7.49 -18.72
C ASP A 145 -3.13 -8.43 -19.36
#